data_AF-A0A372JC68-F1
#
_entry.id   AF-A0A372JC68-F1
#
_cell.length_a   1.000
_cell.length_b   1.000
_cell.length_c   1.000
_cell.angle_alpha   90.00
_cell.angle_beta   90.00
_cell.angle_gamma   90.00
#
_symmetry.space_group_name_H-M   'P 1'
#
loop_
_entity.id
_entity.type
_entity.pdbx_description
1 polymer ?
#
loop_
_entity_poly.entity_id
_entity_poly.type
_entity_poly.pdbx_seq_one_letter_code
_entity_poly.pdbx_strand_id
1 'polypeptide(L)'
;MRRPLSAAIGVVALLPLTAVPAHAAPARPAGLAGYANVLDMRGTPTASEPPEFNDINVFSDRGAWHAYALPEDAAAYGGFTGPLYIAQEYPWWLSKAFSRIRLSENGRAIDLSAAKPKLSALPGLLRQVYELDGLRLTLELRFGSAHTALVRAFVQNTGRTARTLRVGWTGELLRPAAEPMKSAPSLKATGKGVQVDFAKVRKTWSYLTDGTERFEITHAEPVRTTVAGDSYTTDLARPLTVAPRATSALTWAETYTFDAAERRAEAPAVAGLLRAPERAEARGDARWE
;
A
#
# COMPACT_ATOMS: atom_id res chain seq x y z
N MET A 1 -35.50 18.38 -90.15
CA MET A 1 -34.03 18.30 -90.30
C MET A 1 -33.47 17.46 -89.17
N ARG A 2 -32.52 16.58 -89.51
CA ARG A 2 -31.91 15.54 -88.66
C ARG A 2 -31.13 16.13 -87.47
N ARG A 3 -31.16 15.44 -86.32
CA ARG A 3 -29.95 14.95 -85.59
C ARG A 3 -30.38 13.99 -84.44
N PRO A 4 -29.78 12.80 -84.31
CA PRO A 4 -30.00 11.90 -83.20
C PRO A 4 -29.06 12.23 -82.03
N LEU A 5 -29.52 12.04 -80.79
CA LEU A 5 -28.70 12.08 -79.59
C LEU A 5 -28.71 10.68 -78.96
N SER A 6 -27.56 10.02 -79.07
CA SER A 6 -27.23 8.78 -78.37
C SER A 6 -27.15 9.04 -76.87
N ALA A 7 -27.83 8.23 -76.05
CA ALA A 7 -27.63 8.18 -74.61
C ALA A 7 -26.96 6.84 -74.25
N ALA A 8 -25.78 6.95 -73.65
CA ALA A 8 -24.90 5.85 -73.29
C ALA A 8 -25.48 5.03 -72.11
N ILE A 9 -25.40 3.71 -72.21
CA ILE A 9 -25.68 2.78 -71.12
C ILE A 9 -24.44 2.76 -70.21
N GLY A 10 -24.56 3.38 -69.04
CA GLY A 10 -23.55 3.32 -67.98
C GLY A 10 -23.64 1.99 -67.23
N VAL A 11 -22.60 1.16 -67.33
CA VAL A 11 -22.43 -0.05 -66.52
C VAL A 11 -21.98 0.38 -65.12
N VAL A 12 -22.82 0.16 -64.11
CA VAL A 12 -22.45 0.33 -62.70
C VAL A 12 -21.67 -0.90 -62.26
N ALA A 13 -20.36 -0.75 -62.07
CA ALA A 13 -19.53 -1.77 -61.46
C ALA A 13 -19.78 -1.79 -59.94
N LEU A 14 -20.43 -2.85 -59.44
CA LEU A 14 -20.49 -3.13 -58.01
C LEU A 14 -19.12 -3.61 -57.54
N LEU A 15 -18.40 -2.78 -56.78
CA LEU A 15 -17.25 -3.20 -56.00
C LEU A 15 -17.73 -4.01 -54.79
N PRO A 16 -17.23 -5.23 -54.55
CA PRO A 16 -17.57 -5.98 -53.35
C PRO A 16 -16.97 -5.28 -52.13
N LEU A 17 -17.81 -4.86 -51.19
CA LEU A 17 -17.40 -4.49 -49.84
C LEU A 17 -16.77 -5.71 -49.18
N THR A 18 -15.44 -5.73 -49.10
CA THR A 18 -14.73 -6.69 -48.24
C THR A 18 -14.97 -6.26 -46.79
N ALA A 19 -15.68 -7.11 -46.04
CA ALA A 19 -15.86 -6.91 -44.61
C ALA A 19 -14.48 -6.87 -43.94
N VAL A 20 -14.17 -5.75 -43.28
CA VAL A 20 -12.99 -5.64 -42.42
C VAL A 20 -13.16 -6.66 -41.30
N PRO A 21 -12.19 -7.56 -41.06
CA PRO A 21 -12.31 -8.52 -39.97
C PRO A 21 -12.45 -7.74 -38.65
N ALA A 22 -13.55 -7.97 -37.95
CA ALA A 22 -13.74 -7.42 -36.62
C ALA A 22 -12.57 -7.88 -35.75
N HIS A 23 -11.79 -6.93 -35.23
CA HIS A 23 -10.80 -7.24 -34.21
C HIS A 23 -11.53 -7.85 -33.03
N ALA A 24 -11.30 -9.14 -32.76
CA ALA A 24 -11.79 -9.77 -31.56
C ALA A 24 -11.29 -8.96 -30.36
N ALA A 25 -12.21 -8.54 -29.49
CA ALA A 25 -11.83 -7.88 -28.26
C ALA A 25 -10.83 -8.78 -27.50
N PRO A 26 -9.75 -8.23 -26.95
CA PRO A 26 -8.78 -9.03 -26.21
C PRO A 26 -9.50 -9.83 -25.14
N ALA A 27 -9.10 -11.10 -24.99
CA ALA A 27 -9.69 -11.99 -24.00
C ALA A 27 -9.63 -11.33 -22.62
N ARG A 28 -10.78 -11.28 -21.93
CA ARG A 28 -10.84 -10.72 -20.57
C ARG A 28 -9.85 -11.47 -19.68
N PRO A 29 -8.97 -10.78 -18.95
CA PRO A 29 -8.09 -11.43 -17.99
C PRO A 29 -8.88 -12.25 -16.97
N ALA A 30 -8.38 -13.44 -16.62
CA ALA A 30 -9.05 -14.36 -15.71
C ALA A 30 -8.89 -13.91 -14.25
N GLY A 31 -9.99 -13.48 -13.63
CA GLY A 31 -10.03 -13.01 -12.24
C GLY A 31 -9.15 -11.76 -11.98
N LEU A 32 -9.08 -11.32 -10.72
CA LEU A 32 -8.32 -10.12 -10.35
C LEU A 32 -6.82 -10.21 -10.65
N ALA A 33 -6.26 -11.43 -10.61
CA ALA A 33 -4.86 -11.69 -10.93
C ALA A 33 -4.51 -11.33 -12.38
N GLY A 34 -5.47 -11.41 -13.30
CA GLY A 34 -5.29 -11.01 -14.68
C GLY A 34 -5.15 -9.49 -14.88
N TYR A 35 -5.49 -8.69 -13.87
CA TYR A 35 -5.37 -7.23 -13.87
C TYR A 35 -4.21 -6.74 -12.98
N ALA A 36 -3.20 -7.59 -12.75
CA ALA A 36 -2.01 -7.18 -12.00
C ALA A 36 -1.24 -6.08 -12.75
N ASN A 37 -0.88 -5.01 -12.03
CA ASN A 37 -0.09 -3.88 -12.49
C ASN A 37 -0.67 -3.15 -13.71
N VAL A 38 -2.01 -3.05 -13.79
CA VAL A 38 -2.68 -2.19 -14.79
C VAL A 38 -2.19 -0.75 -14.67
N LEU A 39 -1.99 -0.28 -13.42
CA LEU A 39 -1.26 0.94 -13.11
C LEU A 39 0.09 0.56 -12.51
N ASP A 40 1.13 1.28 -12.91
CA ASP A 40 2.41 1.22 -12.21
C ASP A 40 2.32 2.05 -10.94
N MET A 41 2.21 1.36 -9.81
CA MET A 41 2.14 1.96 -8.47
C MET A 41 3.48 1.82 -7.74
N ARG A 42 4.61 1.75 -8.45
CA ARG A 42 5.94 1.79 -7.86
C ARG A 42 6.42 3.22 -7.74
N GLY A 43 7.08 3.51 -6.62
CA GLY A 43 7.75 4.79 -6.41
C GLY A 43 8.21 4.92 -4.97
N THR A 44 9.19 5.79 -4.72
CA THR A 44 9.60 6.20 -3.37
C THR A 44 9.71 7.72 -3.32
N PRO A 45 9.00 8.41 -2.43
CA PRO A 45 9.11 9.86 -2.33
C PRO A 45 10.50 10.28 -1.86
N THR A 46 11.05 11.33 -2.47
CA THR A 46 12.34 11.91 -2.07
C THR A 46 12.17 13.01 -1.02
N ALA A 47 10.99 13.62 -0.94
CA ALA A 47 10.60 14.66 0.00
C ALA A 47 9.21 14.41 0.57
N SER A 48 8.85 15.09 1.67
CA SER A 48 7.50 14.98 2.25
C SER A 48 6.45 15.70 1.40
N GLU A 49 6.81 16.81 0.74
CA GLU A 49 5.91 17.53 -0.15
C GLU A 49 5.95 16.84 -1.52
N PRO A 50 4.81 16.30 -2.01
CA PRO A 50 4.76 15.81 -3.37
C PRO A 50 4.90 16.99 -4.36
N PRO A 51 5.47 16.77 -5.56
CA PRO A 51 5.44 17.78 -6.60
C PRO A 51 3.99 18.07 -7.02
N GLU A 52 3.76 19.23 -7.64
CA GLU A 52 2.43 19.64 -8.14
C GLU A 52 1.76 18.54 -8.98
N PHE A 53 2.56 17.86 -9.81
CA PHE A 53 2.19 16.64 -10.51
C PHE A 53 2.88 15.47 -9.84
N ASN A 54 2.21 14.86 -8.87
CA ASN A 54 2.72 13.68 -8.18
C ASN A 54 2.97 12.55 -9.18
N ASP A 55 4.22 12.13 -9.29
CA ASP A 55 4.73 11.14 -10.23
C ASP A 55 4.53 9.69 -9.74
N ILE A 56 4.23 9.51 -8.46
CA ILE A 56 3.97 8.21 -7.85
C ILE A 56 2.46 7.93 -7.84
N ASN A 57 2.00 6.95 -8.61
CA ASN A 57 0.62 6.48 -8.48
C ASN A 57 0.44 5.75 -7.14
N VAL A 58 -0.61 6.14 -6.42
CA VAL A 58 -0.91 5.57 -5.10
C VAL A 58 -2.20 4.76 -5.11
N PHE A 59 -2.21 3.72 -4.31
CA PHE A 59 -3.37 2.92 -3.95
C PHE A 59 -4.06 3.52 -2.73
N SER A 60 -5.28 3.99 -2.93
CA SER A 60 -6.27 4.26 -1.89
C SER A 60 -7.57 3.55 -2.25
N ASP A 61 -8.34 3.17 -1.25
CA ASP A 61 -9.61 2.49 -1.41
C ASP A 61 -10.55 2.87 -0.25
N ARG A 62 -11.84 2.59 -0.42
CA ARG A 62 -12.91 2.87 0.58
C ARG A 62 -13.07 4.35 0.94
N GLY A 63 -12.57 5.25 0.10
CA GLY A 63 -12.61 6.69 0.36
C GLY A 63 -11.62 7.14 1.43
N ALA A 64 -10.54 6.40 1.64
CA ALA A 64 -9.57 6.72 2.67
C ALA A 64 -8.72 7.96 2.34
N TRP A 65 -8.40 8.71 3.39
CA TRP A 65 -7.62 9.95 3.35
C TRP A 65 -6.10 9.72 3.44
N HIS A 66 -5.68 8.49 3.20
CA HIS A 66 -4.28 8.11 3.09
C HIS A 66 -4.13 7.00 2.04
N ALA A 67 -2.93 6.87 1.49
CA ALA A 67 -2.64 6.02 0.34
C ALA A 67 -1.22 5.46 0.39
N TYR A 68 -0.99 4.41 -0.38
CA TYR A 68 0.27 3.67 -0.39
C TYR A 68 0.74 3.36 -1.81
N ALA A 69 2.03 3.11 -1.98
CA ALA A 69 2.59 2.59 -3.21
C ALA A 69 3.47 1.35 -2.94
N LEU A 70 3.94 0.70 -3.99
CA LEU A 70 4.97 -0.33 -3.92
C LEU A 70 6.35 0.34 -3.88
N PRO A 71 7.31 -0.22 -3.11
CA PRO A 71 8.65 0.34 -3.04
C PRO A 71 9.37 0.22 -4.39
N GLU A 72 9.99 1.29 -4.83
CA GLU A 72 10.93 1.27 -5.96
C GLU A 72 12.35 0.98 -5.48
N ASP A 73 12.74 1.58 -4.35
CA ASP A 73 14.07 1.44 -3.78
C ASP A 73 14.21 0.18 -2.93
N ALA A 74 15.31 -0.56 -3.13
CA ALA A 74 15.62 -1.74 -2.33
C ALA A 74 15.76 -1.44 -0.82
N ALA A 75 16.14 -0.21 -0.45
CA ALA A 75 16.18 0.24 0.94
C ALA A 75 14.79 0.30 1.61
N ALA A 76 13.73 0.46 0.83
CA ALA A 76 12.34 0.49 1.28
C ALA A 76 11.68 -0.91 1.30
N TYR A 77 12.35 -1.95 0.78
CA TYR A 77 11.83 -3.32 0.77
C TYR A 77 11.48 -3.82 2.17
N GLY A 78 10.37 -4.54 2.25
CA GLY A 78 9.75 -4.95 3.51
C GLY A 78 8.67 -3.98 4.03
N GLY A 79 8.47 -2.84 3.37
CA GLY A 79 7.41 -1.88 3.67
C GLY A 79 6.72 -1.42 2.39
N PHE A 80 5.49 -0.93 2.50
CA PHE A 80 4.83 -0.22 1.41
C PHE A 80 5.25 1.25 1.43
N THR A 81 5.39 1.85 0.26
CA THR A 81 5.75 3.27 0.16
C THR A 81 4.67 4.12 0.81
N GLY A 82 5.09 5.07 1.65
CA GLY A 82 4.20 5.99 2.34
C GLY A 82 4.04 5.73 3.85
N PRO A 83 2.90 6.17 4.43
CA PRO A 83 1.71 6.65 3.72
C PRO A 83 1.89 8.04 3.10
N LEU A 84 1.20 8.27 1.98
CA LEU A 84 0.75 9.62 1.59
C LEU A 84 -0.54 9.89 2.37
N TYR A 85 -0.60 10.96 3.16
CA TYR A 85 -1.83 11.37 3.86
C TYR A 85 -2.31 12.70 3.32
N ILE A 86 -3.61 12.95 3.41
CA ILE A 86 -4.20 14.23 3.00
C ILE A 86 -4.39 15.07 4.26
N ALA A 87 -3.57 16.11 4.41
CA ALA A 87 -3.68 17.14 5.43
C ALA A 87 -4.86 18.07 5.10
N GLN A 88 -6.07 17.57 5.37
CA GLN A 88 -7.40 18.11 5.05
C GLN A 88 -7.64 18.34 3.54
N GLU A 89 -6.80 19.13 2.87
CA GLU A 89 -6.94 19.44 1.44
C GLU A 89 -5.71 19.01 0.62
N TYR A 90 -4.54 18.89 1.26
CA TYR A 90 -3.27 18.73 0.55
C TYR A 90 -2.56 17.41 0.86
N PRO A 91 -2.05 16.68 -0.14
CA PRO A 91 -1.33 15.44 0.08
C PRO A 91 0.09 15.70 0.58
N TRP A 92 0.55 14.91 1.55
CA TRP A 92 1.91 14.91 2.08
C TRP A 92 2.39 13.48 2.34
N TRP A 93 3.62 13.19 1.98
CA TRP A 93 4.28 11.94 2.31
C TRP A 93 4.75 11.96 3.76
N LEU A 94 4.25 11.03 4.56
CA LEU A 94 4.68 10.84 5.94
C LEU A 94 6.04 10.15 6.03
N SER A 95 6.32 9.23 5.10
CA SER A 95 7.53 8.42 5.10
C SER A 95 7.80 7.83 3.72
N LYS A 96 9.04 7.38 3.51
CA LYS A 96 9.38 6.50 2.39
C LYS A 96 8.79 5.10 2.55
N ALA A 97 8.78 4.57 3.78
CA ALA A 97 8.19 3.28 4.12
C ALA A 97 8.01 3.23 5.65
N PHE A 98 6.83 3.64 6.13
CA PHE A 98 6.67 3.89 7.55
C PHE A 98 6.56 2.63 8.40
N SER A 99 6.04 1.52 7.87
CA SER A 99 5.97 0.22 8.56
C SER A 99 6.78 -0.84 7.82
N ARG A 100 8.12 -0.69 7.83
CA ARG A 100 9.02 -1.63 7.15
C ARG A 100 9.39 -2.79 8.06
N ILE A 101 8.99 -4.02 7.68
CA ILE A 101 9.32 -5.23 8.43
C ILE A 101 10.81 -5.56 8.35
N ARG A 102 11.33 -6.07 9.46
CA ARG A 102 12.71 -6.53 9.64
C ARG A 102 12.67 -7.95 10.20
N LEU A 103 13.45 -8.84 9.59
CA LEU A 103 13.61 -10.22 10.04
C LEU A 103 15.06 -10.48 10.42
N SER A 104 15.28 -11.26 11.47
CA SER A 104 16.61 -11.77 11.80
C SER A 104 16.52 -13.17 12.41
N GLU A 105 17.57 -13.96 12.20
CA GLU A 105 17.70 -15.31 12.73
C GLU A 105 19.11 -15.49 13.29
N ASN A 106 19.24 -16.11 14.47
CA ASN A 106 20.55 -16.36 15.11
C ASN A 106 21.44 -15.10 15.22
N GLY A 107 20.83 -13.94 15.46
CA GLY A 107 21.53 -12.65 15.58
C GLY A 107 21.95 -12.02 14.25
N ARG A 108 21.63 -12.63 13.11
CA ARG A 108 21.92 -12.09 11.77
C ARG A 108 20.66 -11.56 11.11
N ALA A 109 20.75 -10.34 10.57
CA ALA A 109 19.66 -9.77 9.78
C ALA A 109 19.44 -10.59 8.50
N ILE A 110 18.19 -10.79 8.13
CA ILE A 110 17.81 -11.31 6.82
C ILE A 110 17.57 -10.09 5.93
N ASP A 111 18.51 -9.85 5.03
CA ASP A 111 18.52 -8.67 4.19
C ASP A 111 17.52 -8.78 3.04
N LEU A 112 16.42 -8.04 3.13
CA LEU A 112 15.41 -7.97 2.09
C LEU A 112 15.88 -7.15 0.87
N SER A 113 16.83 -6.23 1.03
CA SER A 113 17.29 -5.35 -0.04
C SER A 113 18.12 -6.10 -1.11
N ALA A 114 18.73 -7.21 -0.72
CA ALA A 114 19.45 -8.12 -1.63
C ALA A 114 18.52 -9.05 -2.43
N ALA A 115 17.22 -9.09 -2.09
CA ALA A 115 16.25 -9.93 -2.78
C ALA A 115 15.76 -9.28 -4.09
N LYS A 116 15.15 -10.09 -4.96
CA LYS A 116 14.44 -9.62 -6.16
C LYS A 116 12.94 -9.90 -5.99
N PRO A 117 12.21 -9.06 -5.24
CA PRO A 117 10.83 -9.35 -4.92
C PRO A 117 9.92 -9.26 -6.13
N LYS A 118 8.83 -10.05 -6.11
CA LYS A 118 7.68 -9.80 -6.98
C LYS A 118 6.78 -8.77 -6.31
N LEU A 119 6.71 -7.59 -6.91
CA LEU A 119 5.84 -6.50 -6.49
C LEU A 119 4.61 -6.47 -7.41
N SER A 120 3.41 -6.41 -6.84
CA SER A 120 2.15 -6.46 -7.60
C SER A 120 1.10 -5.53 -7.02
N ALA A 121 0.59 -4.62 -7.85
CA ALA A 121 -0.64 -3.89 -7.60
C ALA A 121 -1.79 -4.66 -8.25
N LEU A 122 -2.74 -5.13 -7.45
CA LEU A 122 -3.92 -5.84 -7.87
C LEU A 122 -5.14 -4.96 -7.59
N PRO A 123 -6.28 -5.16 -8.27
CA PRO A 123 -7.53 -4.54 -7.84
C PRO A 123 -7.78 -4.83 -6.35
N GLY A 124 -7.76 -3.77 -5.53
CA GLY A 124 -7.98 -3.85 -4.08
C GLY A 124 -6.81 -4.29 -3.19
N LEU A 125 -5.62 -4.54 -3.73
CA LEU A 125 -4.51 -5.12 -2.97
C LEU A 125 -3.14 -4.70 -3.50
N LEU A 126 -2.25 -4.24 -2.63
CA LEU A 126 -0.81 -4.21 -2.90
C LEU A 126 -0.14 -5.45 -2.29
N ARG A 127 0.72 -6.12 -3.07
CA ARG A 127 1.42 -7.33 -2.64
C ARG A 127 2.92 -7.26 -2.94
N GLN A 128 3.72 -7.73 -1.99
CA GLN A 128 5.16 -7.94 -2.16
C GLN A 128 5.50 -9.38 -1.78
N VAL A 129 6.29 -10.07 -2.61
CA VAL A 129 6.71 -11.45 -2.34
C VAL A 129 8.22 -11.56 -2.45
N TYR A 130 8.85 -12.01 -1.36
CA TYR A 130 10.28 -12.23 -1.24
C TYR A 130 10.56 -13.73 -1.10
N GLU A 131 11.33 -14.26 -2.03
CA GLU A 131 11.94 -15.58 -1.90
C GLU A 131 13.31 -15.40 -1.24
N LEU A 132 13.49 -16.03 -0.08
CA LEU A 132 14.66 -15.91 0.78
C LEU A 132 15.27 -17.30 1.02
N ASP A 133 16.44 -17.37 1.64
CA ASP A 133 17.05 -18.66 1.98
C ASP A 133 16.18 -19.42 3.00
N GLY A 134 15.53 -20.50 2.56
CA GLY A 134 14.66 -21.35 3.38
C GLY A 134 13.43 -20.66 3.97
N LEU A 135 13.08 -19.47 3.47
CA LEU A 135 11.93 -18.68 3.90
C LEU A 135 11.26 -18.03 2.68
N ARG A 136 9.97 -17.78 2.79
CA ARG A 136 9.24 -16.92 1.88
C ARG A 136 8.44 -15.90 2.70
N LEU A 137 8.59 -14.62 2.37
CA LEU A 137 7.84 -13.54 3.00
C LEU A 137 6.86 -12.97 1.98
N THR A 138 5.57 -12.98 2.30
CA THR A 138 4.54 -12.27 1.53
C THR A 138 3.95 -11.15 2.37
N LEU A 139 3.96 -9.93 1.84
CA LEU A 139 3.31 -8.76 2.43
C LEU A 139 2.10 -8.40 1.60
N GLU A 140 1.00 -8.08 2.28
CA GLU A 140 -0.26 -7.65 1.67
C GLU A 140 -0.81 -6.41 2.38
N LEU A 141 -1.25 -5.42 1.61
CA LEU A 141 -1.93 -4.23 2.10
C LEU A 141 -3.25 -4.04 1.37
N ARG A 142 -4.34 -3.90 2.14
CA ARG A 142 -5.70 -3.63 1.66
C ARG A 142 -6.43 -2.69 2.60
N PHE A 143 -7.43 -1.95 2.14
CA PHE A 143 -8.23 -1.10 3.03
C PHE A 143 -9.35 -1.90 3.71
N GLY A 144 -9.42 -1.82 5.04
CA GLY A 144 -10.45 -2.44 5.86
C GLY A 144 -11.63 -1.50 6.16
N SER A 145 -11.39 -0.20 6.16
CA SER A 145 -12.38 0.87 6.38
C SER A 145 -12.01 2.13 5.58
N ALA A 146 -12.77 3.21 5.74
CA ALA A 146 -12.43 4.52 5.20
C ALA A 146 -11.28 5.22 5.95
N HIS A 147 -10.79 4.64 7.04
CA HIS A 147 -9.72 5.23 7.87
C HIS A 147 -8.54 4.30 8.06
N THR A 148 -8.67 3.01 7.76
CA THR A 148 -7.68 1.98 8.12
C THR A 148 -7.30 1.09 6.96
N ALA A 149 -5.99 1.06 6.67
CA ALA A 149 -5.35 -0.01 5.91
C ALA A 149 -5.00 -1.18 6.85
N LEU A 150 -5.30 -2.40 6.40
CA LEU A 150 -4.91 -3.66 7.02
C LEU A 150 -3.68 -4.19 6.28
N VAL A 151 -2.64 -4.48 7.03
CA VAL A 151 -1.40 -5.05 6.50
C VAL A 151 -1.14 -6.41 7.13
N ARG A 152 -0.76 -7.38 6.30
CA ARG A 152 -0.41 -8.73 6.75
C ARG A 152 0.95 -9.14 6.22
N ALA A 153 1.71 -9.83 7.06
CA ALA A 153 2.92 -10.53 6.67
C ALA A 153 2.74 -12.03 6.87
N PHE A 154 2.91 -12.80 5.80
CA PHE A 154 2.93 -14.25 5.84
C PHE A 154 4.39 -14.72 5.73
N VAL A 155 4.89 -15.28 6.83
CA VAL A 155 6.24 -15.85 6.91
C VAL A 155 6.13 -17.35 6.78
N GLN A 156 6.51 -17.87 5.62
CA GLN A 156 6.51 -19.30 5.32
C GLN A 156 7.90 -19.88 5.48
N ASN A 157 8.00 -21.00 6.19
CA ASN A 157 9.21 -21.81 6.26
C ASN A 157 9.20 -22.84 5.13
N THR A 158 10.05 -22.65 4.13
CA THR A 158 10.15 -23.56 2.98
C THR A 158 11.09 -24.74 3.24
N GLY A 159 11.77 -24.76 4.39
CA GLY A 159 12.70 -25.79 4.83
C GLY A 159 12.05 -27.02 5.46
N ARG A 160 12.89 -27.85 6.08
CA ARG A 160 12.50 -29.09 6.79
C ARG A 160 12.69 -29.02 8.30
N THR A 161 13.28 -27.95 8.81
CA THR A 161 13.53 -27.71 10.24
C THR A 161 12.77 -26.49 10.70
N ALA A 162 12.34 -26.46 11.98
CA ALA A 162 11.68 -25.30 12.55
C ALA A 162 12.64 -24.11 12.56
N ARG A 163 12.13 -22.90 12.28
CA ARG A 163 12.91 -21.66 12.29
C ARG A 163 12.36 -20.71 13.33
N THR A 164 13.25 -20.00 14.01
CA THR A 164 12.86 -19.05 15.07
C THR A 164 13.43 -17.68 14.74
N LEU A 165 12.54 -16.77 14.40
CA LEU A 165 12.87 -15.45 13.87
C LEU A 165 12.61 -14.39 14.93
N ARG A 166 13.48 -13.38 15.00
CA ARG A 166 13.08 -12.10 15.58
C ARG A 166 12.46 -11.26 14.47
N VAL A 167 11.28 -10.73 14.76
CA VAL A 167 10.53 -9.89 13.84
C VAL A 167 10.35 -8.52 14.47
N GLY A 168 10.55 -7.48 13.69
CA GLY A 168 10.26 -6.11 14.08
C GLY A 168 9.88 -5.26 12.89
N TRP A 169 9.58 -4.01 13.16
CA TRP A 169 9.22 -2.97 12.20
C TRP A 169 10.03 -1.72 12.49
N THR A 170 10.24 -0.90 11.47
CA THR A 170 10.88 0.41 11.61
C THR A 170 10.24 1.38 10.63
N GLY A 171 10.25 2.66 11.01
CA GLY A 171 9.85 3.76 10.15
C GLY A 171 10.55 5.03 10.55
N GLU A 172 10.54 5.99 9.64
CA GLU A 172 11.12 7.31 9.82
C GLU A 172 10.21 8.37 9.18
N LEU A 173 10.01 9.49 9.85
CA LEU A 173 9.26 10.62 9.31
C LEU A 173 10.05 11.31 8.20
N LEU A 174 9.40 11.57 7.07
CA LEU A 174 9.87 12.56 6.11
C LEU A 174 9.43 13.93 6.60
N ARG A 175 10.41 14.77 6.96
CA ARG A 175 10.14 16.12 7.46
C ARG A 175 9.88 17.11 6.31
N PRO A 176 8.81 17.91 6.39
CA PRO A 176 8.68 19.10 5.56
C PRO A 176 9.88 20.02 5.68
N ALA A 177 10.24 20.69 4.58
CA ALA A 177 11.42 21.55 4.53
C ALA A 177 11.24 22.83 5.35
N ALA A 178 10.02 23.38 5.37
CA ALA A 178 9.74 24.71 5.92
C ALA A 178 8.85 24.65 7.18
N GLU A 179 9.10 25.58 8.11
CA GLU A 179 8.21 25.81 9.25
C GLU A 179 6.91 26.51 8.82
N PRO A 180 5.79 26.28 9.52
CA PRO A 180 5.62 25.42 10.70
C PRO A 180 5.38 23.94 10.38
N MET A 181 5.34 23.56 9.09
CA MET A 181 5.00 22.20 8.65
C MET A 181 6.06 21.19 9.09
N LYS A 182 7.34 21.61 9.07
CA LYS A 182 8.47 20.79 9.50
C LYS A 182 8.29 20.24 10.91
N SER A 183 7.87 21.08 11.84
CA SER A 183 7.67 20.71 13.25
C SER A 183 6.29 20.11 13.55
N ALA A 184 5.39 20.02 12.56
CA ALA A 184 4.02 19.56 12.78
C ALA A 184 3.92 18.07 13.18
N PRO A 185 4.52 17.10 12.47
CA PRO A 185 4.40 15.69 12.85
C PRO A 185 5.30 15.34 14.05
N SER A 186 4.84 14.49 14.95
CA SER A 186 5.63 14.03 16.10
C SER A 186 5.33 12.58 16.45
N LEU A 187 6.38 11.80 16.71
CA LEU A 187 6.25 10.38 17.03
C LEU A 187 6.02 10.14 18.52
N LYS A 188 5.18 9.16 18.82
CA LYS A 188 4.99 8.64 20.17
C LYS A 188 4.80 7.14 20.15
N ALA A 189 5.52 6.44 21.05
CA ALA A 189 5.30 5.02 21.26
C ALA A 189 3.94 4.78 21.94
N THR A 190 3.26 3.71 21.53
CA THR A 190 2.03 3.22 22.16
C THR A 190 2.25 1.80 22.68
N GLY A 191 1.31 1.29 23.47
CA GLY A 191 1.38 -0.10 23.95
C GLY A 191 1.22 -1.16 22.86
N LYS A 192 0.82 -0.76 21.64
CA LYS A 192 0.56 -1.67 20.51
C LYS A 192 1.27 -1.27 19.21
N GLY A 193 2.19 -0.31 19.27
CA GLY A 193 2.89 0.20 18.10
C GLY A 193 3.30 1.66 18.28
N VAL A 194 3.04 2.47 17.27
CA VAL A 194 3.45 3.88 17.22
C VAL A 194 2.31 4.76 16.75
N GLN A 195 2.30 6.01 17.16
CA GLN A 195 1.43 7.04 16.61
C GLN A 195 2.24 8.24 16.13
N VAL A 196 1.69 8.97 15.16
CA VAL A 196 2.09 10.31 14.76
C VAL A 196 0.96 11.26 15.12
N ASP A 197 1.24 12.22 15.98
CA ASP A 197 0.37 13.38 16.19
C ASP A 197 0.81 14.52 15.27
N PHE A 198 -0.14 15.33 14.79
CA PHE A 198 0.14 16.50 13.98
C PHE A 198 -0.24 17.75 14.77
N ALA A 199 0.67 18.73 14.86
CA ALA A 199 0.36 20.04 15.42
C ALA A 199 -0.55 20.83 14.46
N LYS A 200 -1.29 21.82 15.00
CA LYS A 200 -2.16 22.68 14.21
C LYS A 200 -1.34 23.57 13.27
N VAL A 201 -1.59 23.47 11.97
CA VAL A 201 -0.99 24.30 10.93
C VAL A 201 -2.07 24.75 9.97
N ARG A 202 -2.20 26.06 9.72
CA ARG A 202 -3.19 26.64 8.81
C ARG A 202 -2.51 27.38 7.65
N LYS A 203 -1.82 26.64 6.77
CA LYS A 203 -1.27 27.17 5.51
C LYS A 203 -2.26 26.92 4.39
N THR A 204 -3.07 27.94 4.08
CA THR A 204 -4.24 27.88 3.19
C THR A 204 -4.00 27.15 1.87
N TRP A 205 -2.80 27.22 1.31
CA TRP A 205 -2.50 26.70 -0.02
C TRP A 205 -1.53 25.52 -0.03
N SER A 206 -1.21 24.93 1.13
CA SER A 206 -0.21 23.85 1.17
C SER A 206 -0.37 22.84 2.30
N TYR A 207 -0.84 23.23 3.49
CA TYR A 207 -0.85 22.32 4.65
C TYR A 207 -1.88 22.75 5.68
N LEU A 208 -2.88 21.90 5.91
CA LEU A 208 -3.98 22.17 6.83
C LEU A 208 -4.15 21.01 7.82
N THR A 209 -3.92 21.31 9.09
CA THR A 209 -4.20 20.42 10.22
C THR A 209 -4.78 21.23 11.37
N ASP A 210 -5.66 20.62 12.15
CA ASP A 210 -6.30 21.24 13.32
C ASP A 210 -5.63 20.88 14.64
N GLY A 211 -4.60 20.04 14.61
CA GLY A 211 -3.87 19.65 15.81
C GLY A 211 -4.46 18.41 16.48
N THR A 212 -5.44 17.80 15.83
CA THR A 212 -6.18 16.64 16.34
C THR A 212 -6.02 15.42 15.47
N GLU A 213 -5.47 15.59 14.26
CA GLU A 213 -5.18 14.51 13.33
C GLU A 213 -4.21 13.51 13.96
N ARG A 214 -4.38 12.24 13.62
CA ARG A 214 -3.48 11.20 14.08
C ARG A 214 -3.36 10.09 13.05
N PHE A 215 -2.11 9.66 12.85
CA PHE A 215 -1.80 8.40 12.17
C PHE A 215 -1.33 7.37 13.21
N GLU A 216 -1.88 6.15 13.20
CA GLU A 216 -1.57 5.10 14.17
C GLU A 216 -1.23 3.77 13.49
N ILE A 217 -0.16 3.13 13.96
CA ILE A 217 0.13 1.72 13.67
C ILE A 217 -0.24 0.90 14.91
N THR A 218 -1.17 -0.03 14.74
CA THR A 218 -1.61 -0.94 15.80
C THR A 218 -1.38 -2.39 15.38
N HIS A 219 -0.49 -3.09 16.09
CA HIS A 219 -0.22 -4.51 15.89
C HIS A 219 -1.26 -5.38 16.60
N ALA A 220 -1.60 -6.53 16.00
CA ALA A 220 -2.43 -7.55 16.63
C ALA A 220 -1.64 -8.27 17.74
N GLU A 221 -0.37 -8.54 17.50
CA GLU A 221 0.51 -9.24 18.42
C GLU A 221 1.08 -8.31 19.50
N PRO A 222 1.49 -8.85 20.67
CA PRO A 222 2.22 -8.06 21.66
C PRO A 222 3.56 -7.58 21.11
N VAL A 223 3.81 -6.27 21.19
CA VAL A 223 5.02 -5.62 20.70
C VAL A 223 5.64 -4.69 21.74
N ARG A 224 6.87 -4.27 21.50
CA ARG A 224 7.53 -3.19 22.23
C ARG A 224 8.02 -2.14 21.25
N THR A 225 7.67 -0.89 21.48
CA THR A 225 8.03 0.21 20.60
C THR A 225 8.91 1.22 21.31
N THR A 226 9.96 1.65 20.61
CA THR A 226 10.86 2.73 21.02
C THR A 226 10.86 3.79 19.94
N VAL A 227 10.78 5.05 20.34
CA VAL A 227 10.90 6.22 19.44
C VAL A 227 12.20 6.93 19.76
N ALA A 228 12.92 7.34 18.72
CA ALA A 228 14.15 8.11 18.80
C ALA A 228 14.15 9.17 17.70
N GLY A 229 13.86 10.42 18.08
CA GLY A 229 13.72 11.52 17.13
C GLY A 229 12.62 11.25 16.11
N ASP A 230 12.99 11.21 14.83
CA ASP A 230 12.09 11.01 13.70
C ASP A 230 11.93 9.54 13.31
N SER A 231 12.61 8.63 14.00
CA SER A 231 12.54 7.19 13.75
C SER A 231 11.91 6.43 14.90
N TYR A 232 11.40 5.25 14.59
CA TYR A 232 10.98 4.29 15.60
C TYR A 232 11.41 2.87 15.23
N THR A 233 11.48 2.03 16.26
CA THR A 233 11.55 0.58 16.13
C THR A 233 10.45 -0.06 16.94
N THR A 234 9.75 -1.02 16.35
CA THR A 234 8.81 -1.89 17.06
C THR A 234 9.30 -3.32 16.95
N ASP A 235 9.38 -4.06 18.04
CA ASP A 235 9.81 -5.47 18.03
C ASP A 235 8.71 -6.36 18.60
N LEU A 236 8.51 -7.51 17.96
CA LEU A 236 7.62 -8.54 18.48
C LEU A 236 8.12 -8.99 19.87
N ALA A 237 7.22 -9.03 20.86
CA ALA A 237 7.62 -9.28 22.25
C ALA A 237 8.22 -10.68 22.47
N ARG A 238 7.94 -11.62 21.57
CA ARG A 238 8.50 -12.97 21.55
C ARG A 238 8.96 -13.33 20.14
N PRO A 239 10.01 -14.15 19.98
CA PRO A 239 10.40 -14.66 18.68
C PRO A 239 9.24 -15.41 17.98
N LEU A 240 9.18 -15.30 16.66
CA LEU A 240 8.25 -16.02 15.82
C LEU A 240 8.86 -17.39 15.44
N THR A 241 8.31 -18.47 15.99
CA THR A 241 8.68 -19.82 15.57
C THR A 241 7.75 -20.28 14.44
N VAL A 242 8.34 -20.70 13.33
CA VAL A 242 7.63 -21.21 12.14
C VAL A 242 8.04 -22.67 11.92
N ALA A 243 7.07 -23.57 12.09
CA ALA A 243 7.28 -25.01 11.89
C ALA A 243 7.70 -25.32 10.43
N PRO A 244 8.35 -26.48 10.17
CA PRO A 244 8.68 -26.89 8.81
C PRO A 244 7.46 -26.87 7.89
N ARG A 245 7.60 -26.29 6.70
CA ARG A 245 6.51 -26.22 5.69
C ARG A 245 5.24 -25.48 6.15
N ALA A 246 5.30 -24.80 7.29
CA ALA A 246 4.20 -24.00 7.80
C ALA A 246 4.36 -22.53 7.44
N THR A 247 3.25 -21.80 7.60
CA THR A 247 3.19 -20.35 7.45
C THR A 247 2.65 -19.77 8.76
N SER A 248 3.32 -18.73 9.25
CA SER A 248 2.82 -17.90 10.35
C SER A 248 2.45 -16.53 9.80
N ALA A 249 1.33 -15.97 10.25
CA ALA A 249 0.88 -14.64 9.87
C ALA A 249 1.12 -13.64 11.00
N LEU A 250 1.47 -12.41 10.64
CA LEU A 250 1.50 -11.23 11.51
C LEU A 250 0.58 -10.17 10.93
N THR A 251 -0.13 -9.44 11.78
CA THR A 251 -1.17 -8.49 11.34
C THR A 251 -1.05 -7.14 12.03
N TRP A 252 -1.13 -6.05 11.27
CA TRP A 252 -1.23 -4.71 11.83
C TRP A 252 -2.17 -3.83 11.01
N ALA A 253 -2.66 -2.78 11.66
CA ALA A 253 -3.53 -1.77 11.08
C ALA A 253 -2.80 -0.44 11.05
N GLU A 254 -2.98 0.31 9.97
CA GLU A 254 -2.46 1.65 9.77
C GLU A 254 -3.66 2.58 9.58
N THR A 255 -3.88 3.50 10.52
CA THR A 255 -5.12 4.27 10.64
C THR A 255 -4.86 5.76 10.63
N TYR A 256 -5.54 6.52 9.76
CA TYR A 256 -5.50 7.98 9.75
C TYR A 256 -6.87 8.55 10.09
N THR A 257 -6.91 9.49 11.03
CA THR A 257 -8.14 10.10 11.56
C THR A 257 -7.95 11.59 11.80
N PHE A 258 -9.00 12.40 11.63
CA PHE A 258 -8.91 13.84 11.80
C PHE A 258 -9.13 14.31 13.24
N ASP A 259 -9.98 13.62 13.99
CA ASP A 259 -10.28 14.01 15.37
C ASP A 259 -10.50 12.84 16.34
N ALA A 260 -10.75 13.19 17.61
CA ALA A 260 -10.94 12.19 18.66
C ALA A 260 -12.27 11.44 18.58
N ALA A 261 -13.32 12.04 18.00
CA ALA A 261 -14.60 11.38 17.81
C ALA A 261 -14.51 10.31 16.72
N GLU A 262 -13.89 10.65 15.59
CA GLU A 262 -13.58 9.75 14.49
C GLU A 262 -12.71 8.58 14.97
N ARG A 263 -11.62 8.86 15.73
CA ARG A 263 -10.80 7.78 16.34
C ARG A 263 -11.61 6.83 17.21
N ARG A 264 -12.49 7.36 18.06
CA ARG A 264 -13.33 6.53 18.94
C ARG A 264 -14.32 5.69 18.13
N ALA A 265 -14.86 6.25 17.04
CA ALA A 265 -15.77 5.55 16.15
C ALA A 265 -15.05 4.45 15.34
N GLU A 266 -13.80 4.67 14.96
CA GLU A 266 -12.99 3.73 14.16
C GLU A 266 -12.39 2.59 15.00
N ALA A 267 -12.15 2.81 16.30
CA ALA A 267 -11.51 1.83 17.18
C ALA A 267 -12.15 0.41 17.17
N PRO A 268 -13.49 0.24 17.16
CA PRO A 268 -14.11 -1.07 17.02
C PRO A 268 -13.81 -1.75 15.67
N ALA A 269 -13.72 -0.98 14.58
CA ALA A 269 -13.39 -1.48 13.25
C ALA A 269 -11.94 -1.98 13.23
N VAL A 270 -10.98 -1.17 13.70
CA VAL A 270 -9.57 -1.60 13.87
C VAL A 270 -9.47 -2.88 14.69
N ALA A 271 -10.16 -2.94 15.83
CA ALA A 271 -10.14 -4.12 16.68
C ALA A 271 -10.76 -5.36 16.00
N GLY A 272 -11.77 -5.17 15.15
CA GLY A 272 -12.36 -6.23 14.32
C GLY A 272 -11.39 -6.74 13.25
N LEU A 273 -10.73 -5.82 12.54
CA LEU A 273 -9.72 -6.14 11.51
C LEU A 273 -8.57 -6.96 12.09
N LEU A 274 -8.06 -6.57 13.27
CA LEU A 274 -6.93 -7.26 13.90
C LEU A 274 -7.32 -8.62 14.51
N ARG A 275 -8.57 -8.79 14.97
CA ARG A 275 -9.03 -10.08 15.55
C ARG A 275 -9.40 -11.12 14.49
N ALA A 276 -9.88 -10.70 13.33
CA ALA A 276 -10.36 -11.60 12.28
C ALA A 276 -10.00 -11.06 10.89
N PRO A 277 -8.69 -10.95 10.58
CA PRO A 277 -8.23 -10.36 9.32
C PRO A 277 -8.77 -11.10 8.10
N GLU A 278 -8.93 -12.43 8.16
CA GLU A 278 -9.44 -13.24 7.05
C GLU A 278 -10.86 -12.82 6.62
N ARG A 279 -11.68 -12.34 7.57
CA ARG A 279 -13.02 -11.83 7.25
C ARG A 279 -12.95 -10.50 6.50
N ALA A 280 -11.97 -9.65 6.83
CA ALA A 280 -11.75 -8.40 6.14
C ALA A 280 -11.21 -8.65 4.73
N GLU A 281 -10.31 -9.63 4.58
CA GLU A 281 -9.79 -10.06 3.29
C GLU A 281 -10.90 -10.55 2.38
N ALA A 282 -11.70 -11.52 2.83
CA ALA A 282 -12.79 -12.07 2.04
C ALA A 282 -13.82 -11.01 1.61
N ARG A 283 -14.13 -10.04 2.49
CA ARG A 283 -15.01 -8.90 2.14
C ARG A 283 -14.36 -7.94 1.15
N GLY A 284 -13.05 -7.75 1.24
CA GLY A 284 -12.27 -6.96 0.29
C GLY A 284 -12.30 -7.60 -1.08
N ASP A 285 -11.96 -8.88 -1.15
CA ASP A 285 -11.92 -9.68 -2.38
C ASP A 285 -13.31 -9.68 -3.05
N ALA A 286 -14.37 -10.03 -2.32
CA ALA A 286 -15.73 -10.07 -2.84
C ALA A 286 -16.29 -8.70 -3.32
N ARG A 287 -15.70 -7.58 -2.89
CA ARG A 287 -16.08 -6.25 -3.38
C ARG A 287 -15.37 -5.89 -4.69
N TRP A 288 -14.19 -6.45 -4.92
CA TRP A 288 -13.37 -6.17 -6.10
C TRP A 288 -13.59 -7.18 -7.22
N GLU A 289 -14.13 -8.37 -6.93
CA GLU A 289 -14.68 -9.34 -7.91
C GLU A 289 -15.93 -8.82 -8.64
#